data_AF-A0A351GQM8-F1
#
_entry.id   AF-A0A351GQM8-F1
#
_cell.length_a   1.000
_cell.length_b   1.000
_cell.length_c   1.000
_cell.angle_alpha   90.00
_cell.angle_beta   90.00
_cell.angle_gamma   90.00
#
_symmetry.space_group_name_H-M   'P 1'
#
loop_
_entity.id
_entity.type
_entity.pdbx_description
1 polymer ?
#
loop_
_entity_poly.entity_id
_entity_poly.type
_entity_poly.pdbx_seq_one_letter_code
_entity_poly.pdbx_strand_id
1 'polypeptide(L)'
;MTRFAAPIAEQIWDMKYRFKEADGTPLDGTVEDTWRRIARALAVVEKDADHWENEFYGALEDFKFLPAGRITAGAGTARKVTLFNCFVMGTIPDSMGGIFDMLTEAALTMQQGGGIGYDFSTIRPKGALVTGVAADASGPLSFMDVWDSMCRTIMSAGSRRGAMMATMRCDHPDIEDFITAKSDAAR
;
A
#
# COMPACT_ATOMS: atom_id res chain seq x y z
N MET A 1 8.96 32.73 -4.44
CA MET A 1 9.22 32.23 -3.08
C MET A 1 8.65 30.84 -2.99
N THR A 2 9.28 29.93 -2.25
CA THR A 2 8.73 28.58 -2.01
C THR A 2 7.35 28.69 -1.36
N ARG A 3 6.40 27.85 -1.78
CA ARG A 3 5.06 27.74 -1.15
C ARG A 3 5.11 27.02 0.19
N PHE A 4 6.20 26.30 0.46
CA PHE A 4 6.35 25.52 1.68
C PHE A 4 6.68 26.43 2.87
N ALA A 5 5.86 26.35 3.92
CA ALA A 5 6.12 27.08 5.17
C ALA A 5 7.34 26.54 5.94
N ALA A 6 7.72 25.28 5.72
CA ALA A 6 8.82 24.61 6.40
C ALA A 6 9.77 23.95 5.38
N PRO A 7 11.11 24.13 5.50
CA PRO A 7 12.08 23.53 4.58
C PRO A 7 11.98 22.00 4.48
N ILE A 8 11.62 21.33 5.58
CA ILE A 8 11.44 19.87 5.60
C ILE A 8 10.27 19.42 4.71
N ALA A 9 9.21 20.21 4.58
CA ALA A 9 8.07 19.87 3.72
C ALA A 9 8.49 19.88 2.24
N GLU A 10 9.29 20.87 1.85
CA GLU A 10 9.87 20.96 0.50
C GLU A 10 10.80 19.78 0.21
N GLN A 11 11.67 19.42 1.16
CA GLN A 11 12.55 18.26 1.04
C GLN A 11 11.77 16.95 0.88
N ILE A 12 10.70 16.76 1.67
CA ILE A 12 9.85 15.57 1.58
C ILE A 12 9.08 15.53 0.25
N TRP A 13 8.55 16.68 -0.22
CA TRP A 13 7.95 16.77 -1.55
C TRP A 13 8.95 16.37 -2.64
N ASP A 14 10.14 16.98 -2.65
CA ASP A 14 11.16 16.70 -3.65
C ASP A 14 11.62 15.23 -3.64
N MET A 15 11.73 14.62 -2.46
CA MET A 15 12.20 13.25 -2.29
C MET A 15 11.13 12.18 -2.60
N LYS A 16 9.86 12.43 -2.23
CA LYS A 16 8.81 11.38 -2.19
C LYS A 16 7.68 11.60 -3.17
N TYR A 17 7.45 12.83 -3.65
CA TYR A 17 6.22 13.20 -4.34
C TYR A 17 6.44 13.90 -5.68
N ARG A 18 7.52 14.65 -5.81
CA ARG A 18 7.88 15.35 -7.03
C ARG A 18 8.11 14.35 -8.16
N PHE A 19 7.43 14.58 -9.28
CA PHE A 19 7.60 13.72 -10.43
C PHE A 19 8.95 13.99 -11.09
N LYS A 20 9.76 12.94 -11.22
CA LYS A 20 11.11 12.93 -11.76
C LYS A 20 11.25 11.81 -12.78
N GLU A 21 12.15 12.00 -13.74
CA GLU A 21 12.64 10.93 -14.59
C GLU A 21 13.49 9.92 -13.80
N ALA A 22 13.90 8.83 -14.45
CA ALA A 22 14.66 7.76 -13.81
C ALA A 22 16.07 8.21 -13.35
N ASP A 23 16.65 9.20 -14.02
CA ASP A 23 17.94 9.80 -13.66
C ASP A 23 17.82 10.86 -12.55
N GLY A 24 16.60 11.17 -12.10
CA GLY A 24 16.31 12.17 -11.08
C GLY A 24 15.96 13.56 -11.62
N THR A 25 15.99 13.77 -12.94
CA THR A 25 15.60 15.04 -13.57
C THR A 25 14.15 15.40 -13.23
N PRO A 26 13.87 16.57 -12.62
CA PRO A 26 12.50 16.96 -12.29
C PRO A 26 11.65 17.26 -13.53
N LEU A 27 10.49 16.59 -13.62
CA LEU A 27 9.45 16.90 -14.59
C LEU A 27 8.44 17.89 -14.02
N ASP A 28 8.11 17.77 -12.74
CA ASP A 28 7.44 18.84 -12.01
C ASP A 28 8.50 19.86 -11.56
N GLY A 29 8.51 21.07 -12.13
CA GLY A 29 9.45 22.12 -11.75
C GLY A 29 9.17 22.71 -10.36
N THR A 30 7.90 22.77 -9.99
CA THR A 30 7.36 23.40 -8.79
C THR A 30 6.24 22.55 -8.18
N VAL A 31 5.78 22.89 -6.97
CA VAL A 31 4.64 22.20 -6.36
C VAL A 31 3.34 22.52 -7.10
N GLU A 32 3.25 23.71 -7.71
CA GLU A 32 2.17 24.10 -8.59
C GLU A 32 2.06 23.19 -9.82
N ASP A 33 3.20 22.77 -10.40
CA ASP A 33 3.21 21.78 -11.49
C ASP A 33 2.67 20.43 -11.03
N THR A 34 3.04 20.00 -9.81
CA THR A 34 2.48 18.79 -9.18
C THR A 34 0.95 18.91 -9.03
N TRP A 35 0.43 20.05 -8.53
CA TRP A 35 -1.02 20.26 -8.40
C TRP A 35 -1.71 20.24 -9.76
N ARG A 36 -1.15 20.90 -10.77
CA ARG A 36 -1.69 20.93 -12.13
C ARG A 36 -1.74 19.53 -12.74
N ARG A 37 -0.67 18.74 -12.60
CA ARG A 37 -0.60 17.34 -13.06
C ARG A 37 -1.70 16.50 -12.42
N ILE A 38 -1.89 16.62 -11.11
CA ILE A 38 -2.93 15.87 -10.38
C ILE A 38 -4.32 16.31 -10.85
N ALA A 39 -4.59 17.62 -10.89
CA ALA A 39 -5.87 18.17 -11.31
C ALA A 39 -6.27 17.70 -12.71
N ARG A 40 -5.34 17.79 -13.68
CA ARG A 40 -5.53 17.28 -15.04
C ARG A 40 -5.84 15.79 -15.05
N ALA A 41 -5.04 14.99 -14.35
CA ALA A 41 -5.20 13.54 -14.34
C ALA A 41 -6.56 13.10 -13.77
N LEU A 42 -7.08 13.83 -12.77
CA LEU A 42 -8.40 13.56 -12.19
C LEU A 42 -9.54 14.05 -13.10
N ALA A 43 -9.36 15.15 -13.82
CA ALA A 43 -10.39 15.73 -14.68
C ALA A 43 -10.68 14.92 -15.96
N VAL A 44 -9.78 14.03 -16.39
CA VAL A 44 -9.92 13.24 -17.64
C VAL A 44 -11.21 12.40 -17.71
N VAL A 45 -11.74 11.96 -16.57
CA VAL A 45 -12.98 11.16 -16.53
C VAL A 45 -14.25 12.00 -16.54
N GLU A 46 -14.12 13.32 -16.41
CA GLU A 46 -15.24 14.25 -16.37
C GLU A 46 -15.71 14.64 -17.78
N LYS A 47 -16.98 15.05 -17.88
CA LYS A 47 -17.58 15.49 -19.16
C LYS A 47 -16.96 16.78 -19.70
N ASP A 48 -16.61 17.69 -18.79
CA ASP A 48 -15.98 18.98 -19.08
C ASP A 48 -14.64 19.04 -18.34
N ALA A 49 -13.63 18.40 -18.93
CA ALA A 49 -12.32 18.25 -18.29
C ALA A 49 -11.61 19.59 -18.05
N ASP A 50 -11.79 20.58 -18.93
CA ASP A 50 -11.15 21.90 -18.79
C ASP A 50 -11.75 22.69 -17.61
N HIS A 51 -13.07 22.63 -17.43
CA HIS A 51 -13.71 23.21 -16.25
C HIS A 51 -13.20 22.55 -14.96
N TRP A 52 -13.24 21.21 -14.89
CA TRP A 52 -12.87 20.48 -13.68
C TRP A 52 -11.37 20.50 -13.38
N GLU A 53 -10.47 20.56 -14.37
CA GLU A 53 -9.03 20.75 -14.13
C GLU A 53 -8.79 22.05 -13.36
N ASN A 54 -9.52 23.12 -13.67
CA ASN A 54 -9.39 24.40 -12.98
C ASN A 54 -9.97 24.37 -11.56
N GLU A 55 -11.15 23.76 -11.37
CA GLU A 55 -11.75 23.59 -10.04
C GLU A 55 -10.87 22.72 -9.13
N PHE A 56 -10.36 21.58 -9.64
CA PHE A 56 -9.48 20.70 -8.89
C PHE A 56 -8.13 21.36 -8.57
N TYR A 57 -7.55 22.12 -9.51
CA TYR A 57 -6.34 22.89 -9.22
C TYR A 57 -6.59 23.92 -8.11
N GLY A 58 -7.71 24.67 -8.18
CA GLY A 58 -8.07 25.66 -7.16
C GLY A 58 -8.27 25.08 -5.76
N ALA A 59 -8.74 23.82 -5.69
CA ALA A 59 -8.86 23.06 -4.45
C ALA A 59 -7.50 22.56 -3.90
N LEU A 60 -6.54 22.22 -4.77
CA LEU A 60 -5.20 21.77 -4.37
C LEU A 60 -4.27 22.92 -3.99
N GLU A 61 -4.46 24.08 -4.63
CA GLU A 61 -3.62 25.27 -4.48
C GLU A 61 -3.54 25.74 -3.03
N ASP A 62 -2.34 26.16 -2.62
CA ASP A 62 -2.01 26.62 -1.27
C ASP A 62 -2.35 25.59 -0.18
N PHE A 63 -2.32 24.30 -0.53
CA PHE A 63 -2.59 23.18 0.37
C PHE A 63 -4.00 23.20 0.99
N LYS A 64 -4.99 23.87 0.37
CA LYS A 64 -6.39 23.87 0.83
C LYS A 64 -6.95 22.45 0.94
N PHE A 65 -6.59 21.59 -0.01
CA PHE A 65 -6.79 20.15 0.03
C PHE A 65 -5.49 19.42 -0.30
N LEU A 66 -5.14 18.45 0.53
CA LEU A 66 -3.97 17.60 0.31
C LEU A 66 -4.43 16.16 0.05
N PRO A 67 -4.33 15.65 -1.19
CA PRO A 67 -4.71 14.29 -1.49
C PRO A 67 -3.73 13.31 -0.85
N ALA A 68 -4.17 12.05 -0.73
CA ALA A 68 -3.34 11.02 -0.15
C ALA A 68 -2.07 10.78 -0.98
N GLY A 69 -0.99 10.37 -0.31
CA GLY A 69 0.33 10.38 -0.91
C GLY A 69 0.50 9.56 -2.21
N ARG A 70 -0.26 8.48 -2.40
CA ARG A 70 -0.25 7.70 -3.67
C ARG A 70 -0.82 8.49 -4.85
N ILE A 71 -1.84 9.31 -4.61
CA ILE A 71 -2.40 10.21 -5.62
C ILE A 71 -1.35 11.24 -6.00
N THR A 72 -0.73 11.90 -5.02
CA THR A 72 0.28 12.95 -5.28
C THR A 72 1.48 12.42 -6.08
N ALA A 73 1.99 11.24 -5.71
CA ALA A 73 3.15 10.63 -6.35
C ALA A 73 2.83 9.93 -7.70
N GLY A 74 1.58 9.53 -7.93
CA GLY A 74 1.22 8.63 -9.03
C GLY A 74 0.35 9.26 -10.14
N ALA A 75 -0.58 10.14 -9.80
CA ALA A 75 -1.58 10.66 -10.74
C ALA A 75 -0.91 11.38 -11.92
N GLY A 76 -1.25 11.03 -13.16
CA GLY A 76 -0.69 11.69 -14.35
C GLY A 76 0.79 11.40 -14.64
N THR A 77 1.42 10.43 -13.95
CA THR A 77 2.84 10.07 -14.20
C THR A 77 3.03 8.96 -15.23
N ALA A 78 1.96 8.36 -15.72
CA ALA A 78 1.94 7.15 -16.56
C ALA A 78 2.66 5.91 -15.97
N ARG A 79 3.13 5.98 -14.71
CA ARG A 79 3.73 4.85 -14.00
C ARG A 79 2.65 3.82 -13.67
N LYS A 80 3.01 2.53 -13.75
CA LYS A 80 2.14 1.41 -13.36
C LYS A 80 2.08 1.26 -11.84
N VAL A 81 1.34 2.16 -11.19
CA VAL A 81 1.17 2.22 -9.73
C VAL A 81 -0.30 2.37 -9.38
N THR A 82 -0.70 1.95 -8.19
CA THR A 82 -2.04 2.24 -7.67
C THR A 82 -2.11 3.65 -7.07
N LEU A 83 -3.25 4.31 -7.25
CA LEU A 83 -3.57 5.57 -6.57
C LEU A 83 -4.26 5.35 -5.22
N PHE A 84 -4.70 4.12 -4.93
CA PHE A 84 -5.25 3.73 -3.64
C PHE A 84 -4.14 3.37 -2.65
N ASN A 85 -4.29 3.79 -1.39
CA ASN A 85 -3.29 3.51 -0.36
C ASN A 85 -3.55 2.17 0.35
N CYS A 86 -4.81 1.89 0.68
CA CYS A 86 -5.19 0.83 1.61
C CYS A 86 -6.07 -0.19 0.92
N PHE A 87 -5.73 -1.46 1.07
CA PHE A 87 -6.46 -2.59 0.54
C PHE A 87 -6.81 -3.55 1.67
N VAL A 88 -8.10 -3.80 1.86
CA VAL A 88 -8.58 -4.94 2.63
C VAL A 88 -8.69 -6.09 1.65
N MET A 89 -7.86 -7.10 1.86
CA MET A 89 -7.73 -8.22 0.95
C MET A 89 -8.83 -9.25 1.23
N GLY A 90 -9.08 -10.12 0.25
CA GLY A 90 -10.10 -11.16 0.36
C GLY A 90 -9.82 -12.18 1.46
N THR A 91 -10.84 -13.00 1.74
CA THR A 91 -10.74 -14.12 2.68
C THR A 91 -9.69 -15.12 2.21
N ILE A 92 -8.81 -15.56 3.12
CA ILE A 92 -7.80 -16.59 2.83
C ILE A 92 -8.49 -17.96 2.85
N PRO A 93 -8.56 -18.71 1.73
CA PRO A 93 -9.07 -20.06 1.76
C PRO A 93 -8.11 -20.98 2.53
N ASP A 94 -8.61 -21.80 3.44
CA ASP A 94 -7.83 -22.73 4.28
C ASP A 94 -7.34 -23.96 3.49
N SER A 95 -6.53 -23.69 2.47
CA SER A 95 -5.90 -24.67 1.59
C SER A 95 -4.57 -24.10 1.09
N MET A 96 -3.61 -24.96 0.74
CA MET A 96 -2.31 -24.48 0.30
C MET A 96 -2.39 -23.62 -0.97
N GLY A 97 -3.20 -24.02 -1.95
CA GLY A 97 -3.43 -23.23 -3.16
C GLY A 97 -4.02 -21.87 -2.84
N GLY A 98 -5.11 -21.81 -2.06
CA GLY A 98 -5.74 -20.55 -1.68
C GLY A 98 -4.83 -19.61 -0.89
N ILE A 99 -4.01 -20.13 0.02
CA ILE A 99 -3.03 -19.34 0.77
C ILE A 99 -2.03 -18.68 -0.20
N PHE A 100 -1.45 -19.46 -1.12
CA PHE A 100 -0.44 -18.92 -2.04
C PHE A 100 -1.02 -18.06 -3.18
N ASP A 101 -2.28 -18.29 -3.56
CA ASP A 101 -3.02 -17.39 -4.46
C ASP A 101 -3.21 -16.02 -3.82
N MET A 102 -3.65 -15.97 -2.55
CA MET A 102 -3.78 -14.71 -1.83
C MET A 102 -2.43 -14.03 -1.58
N LEU A 103 -1.36 -14.79 -1.30
CA LEU A 103 0.00 -14.24 -1.18
C LEU A 103 0.46 -13.60 -2.50
N THR A 104 0.12 -14.21 -3.64
CA THR A 104 0.43 -13.67 -4.96
C THR A 104 -0.30 -12.34 -5.20
N GLU A 105 -1.59 -12.27 -4.86
CA GLU A 105 -2.37 -11.04 -4.96
C GLU A 105 -1.81 -9.92 -4.06
N ALA A 106 -1.43 -10.27 -2.83
CA ALA A 106 -0.76 -9.38 -1.88
C ALA A 106 0.52 -8.79 -2.46
N ALA A 107 1.36 -9.64 -3.06
CA ALA A 107 2.63 -9.26 -3.67
C ALA A 107 2.44 -8.26 -4.83
N LEU A 108 1.50 -8.55 -5.73
CA LEU A 108 1.20 -7.68 -6.88
C LEU A 108 0.62 -6.33 -6.47
N THR A 109 -0.27 -6.33 -5.47
CA THR A 109 -0.84 -5.11 -4.91
C THR A 109 0.25 -4.25 -4.27
N MET A 110 1.14 -4.87 -3.50
CA MET A 110 2.26 -4.20 -2.86
C MET A 110 3.28 -3.66 -3.87
N GLN A 111 3.59 -4.42 -4.93
CA GLN A 111 4.46 -3.96 -6.02
C GLN A 111 3.98 -2.63 -6.61
N GLN A 112 2.66 -2.48 -6.78
CA GLN A 112 2.03 -1.25 -7.28
C GLN A 112 1.96 -0.12 -6.25
N GLY A 113 2.29 -0.39 -4.98
CA GLY A 113 2.29 0.59 -3.89
C GLY A 113 1.14 0.46 -2.88
N GLY A 114 0.27 -0.54 -3.00
CA GLY A 114 -0.80 -0.74 -2.03
C GLY A 114 -0.26 -1.22 -0.68
N GLY A 115 -0.79 -0.68 0.42
CA GLY A 115 -0.72 -1.32 1.73
C GLY A 115 -1.84 -2.33 1.86
N ILE A 116 -1.54 -3.52 2.37
CA ILE A 116 -2.45 -4.66 2.39
C ILE A 116 -2.92 -4.98 3.81
N GLY A 117 -4.12 -5.53 3.95
CA GLY A 117 -4.67 -6.00 5.21
C GLY A 117 -5.37 -7.34 5.03
N TYR A 118 -5.08 -8.31 5.90
CA TYR A 118 -5.72 -9.64 5.89
C TYR A 118 -6.30 -9.99 7.26
N ASP A 119 -7.39 -10.73 7.23
CA ASP A 119 -7.87 -11.54 8.35
C ASP A 119 -7.38 -12.98 8.18
N PHE A 120 -6.57 -13.45 9.12
CA PHE A 120 -6.00 -14.80 9.11
C PHE A 120 -6.85 -15.83 9.86
N SER A 121 -8.00 -15.43 10.40
CA SER A 121 -8.86 -16.29 11.24
C SER A 121 -9.46 -17.49 10.54
N THR A 122 -9.41 -17.54 9.20
CA THR A 122 -9.91 -18.68 8.42
C THR A 122 -8.92 -19.82 8.33
N ILE A 123 -7.62 -19.56 8.55
CA ILE A 123 -6.60 -20.60 8.56
C ILE A 123 -6.76 -21.42 9.83
N ARG A 124 -6.82 -22.75 9.68
CA ARG A 124 -6.97 -23.66 10.82
C ARG A 124 -5.85 -23.46 11.87
N PRO A 125 -6.14 -23.68 13.16
CA PRO A 125 -5.16 -23.46 14.21
C PRO A 125 -3.99 -24.42 14.14
N LYS A 126 -2.89 -24.05 14.77
CA LYS A 126 -1.71 -24.90 14.92
C LYS A 126 -2.09 -26.23 15.58
N GLY A 127 -1.57 -27.34 15.06
CA GLY A 127 -1.88 -28.68 15.57
C GLY A 127 -3.18 -29.28 15.03
N ALA A 128 -3.97 -28.54 14.23
CA ALA A 128 -5.14 -29.10 13.58
C ALA A 128 -4.74 -30.15 12.53
N LEU A 129 -5.53 -31.22 12.41
CA LEU A 129 -5.25 -32.31 11.46
C LEU A 129 -5.34 -31.82 10.00
N VAL A 130 -4.34 -32.17 9.19
CA VAL A 130 -4.36 -31.96 7.73
C VAL A 130 -4.75 -33.27 7.04
N THR A 131 -6.00 -33.33 6.59
CA THR A 131 -6.53 -34.49 5.85
C THR A 131 -5.70 -34.78 4.61
N GLY A 132 -5.30 -36.05 4.43
CA GLY A 132 -4.56 -36.51 3.25
C GLY A 132 -3.03 -36.47 3.37
N VAL A 133 -2.48 -35.75 4.35
CA VAL A 133 -1.02 -35.64 4.57
C VAL A 133 -0.59 -36.29 5.90
N ALA A 134 -1.54 -36.64 6.76
CA ALA A 134 -1.29 -37.23 8.09
C ALA A 134 -0.29 -36.39 8.93
N ALA A 135 -0.39 -35.07 8.80
CA ALA A 135 0.47 -34.10 9.46
C ALA A 135 -0.38 -33.05 10.19
N ASP A 136 0.25 -32.36 11.13
CA ASP A 136 -0.34 -31.27 11.88
C ASP A 136 -0.15 -29.94 11.14
N ALA A 137 -1.16 -29.08 11.22
CA ALA A 137 -1.12 -27.75 10.63
C ALA A 137 -0.13 -26.84 11.38
N SER A 138 0.60 -26.00 10.64
CA SER A 138 1.52 -25.01 11.21
C SER A 138 0.80 -23.85 11.90
N GLY A 139 -0.46 -23.59 11.53
CA GLY A 139 -1.28 -22.49 12.02
C GLY A 139 -1.06 -21.15 11.28
N PRO A 140 -1.97 -20.17 11.46
CA PRO A 140 -1.92 -18.86 10.82
C PRO A 140 -0.60 -18.10 11.01
N LEU A 141 0.00 -18.12 12.20
CA LEU A 141 1.20 -17.32 12.49
C LEU A 141 2.39 -17.72 11.62
N SER A 142 2.58 -19.02 11.37
CA SER A 142 3.64 -19.48 10.46
C SER A 142 3.43 -18.98 9.03
N PHE A 143 2.18 -18.84 8.57
CA PHE A 143 1.90 -18.23 7.28
C PHE A 143 2.08 -16.70 7.33
N MET A 144 1.80 -16.03 8.45
CA MET A 144 2.11 -14.61 8.60
C MET A 144 3.62 -14.33 8.39
N ASP A 145 4.50 -15.22 8.85
CA ASP A 145 5.96 -15.13 8.62
C ASP A 145 6.32 -15.18 7.11
N VAL A 146 5.50 -15.87 6.30
CA VAL A 146 5.63 -15.89 4.83
C VAL A 146 5.25 -14.54 4.23
N TRP A 147 4.13 -13.95 4.65
CA TRP A 147 3.72 -12.61 4.21
C TRP A 147 4.72 -11.55 4.63
N ASP A 148 5.25 -11.63 5.84
CA ASP A 148 6.25 -10.70 6.35
C ASP A 148 7.56 -10.78 5.55
N SER A 149 8.00 -11.99 5.21
CA SER A 149 9.14 -12.21 4.31
C SER A 149 8.91 -11.66 2.90
N MET A 150 7.70 -11.82 2.36
CA MET A 150 7.29 -11.19 1.10
C MET A 150 7.33 -9.66 1.21
N CYS A 151 6.82 -9.07 2.31
CA CYS A 151 6.82 -7.62 2.54
C CYS A 151 8.22 -7.03 2.62
N ARG A 152 9.17 -7.75 3.23
CA ARG A 152 10.59 -7.35 3.27
C ARG A 152 11.23 -7.33 1.89
N THR A 153 10.82 -8.25 1.01
CA THR A 153 11.43 -8.45 -0.30
C THR A 153 10.92 -7.44 -1.33
N ILE A 154 9.63 -7.12 -1.30
CA ILE A 154 9.01 -6.26 -2.30
C ILE A 154 9.11 -4.79 -1.89
N MET A 155 9.87 -4.00 -2.65
CA MET A 155 9.80 -2.55 -2.54
C MET A 155 8.51 -2.04 -3.19
N SER A 156 7.68 -1.33 -2.43
CA SER A 156 6.42 -0.79 -2.96
C SER A 156 6.74 0.45 -3.81
N ALA A 157 6.44 0.39 -5.11
CA ALA A 157 6.50 1.48 -6.09
C ALA A 157 7.38 2.69 -5.69
N GLY A 158 8.67 2.63 -6.01
CA GLY A 158 9.64 3.69 -5.72
C GLY A 158 10.32 3.54 -4.36
N SER A 159 10.30 4.60 -3.54
CA SER A 159 11.10 4.72 -2.31
C SER A 159 10.34 4.39 -1.01
N ARG A 160 9.26 3.60 -1.10
CA ARG A 160 8.40 3.23 0.05
C ARG A 160 8.50 1.75 0.38
N ARG A 161 8.60 1.44 1.67
CA ARG A 161 8.55 0.06 2.17
C ARG A 161 7.14 -0.50 2.05
N GLY A 162 7.04 -1.81 1.90
CA GLY A 162 5.79 -2.54 2.06
C GLY A 162 5.17 -2.31 3.44
N ALA A 163 3.85 -2.28 3.48
CA ALA A 163 3.10 -2.19 4.73
C ALA A 163 1.98 -3.24 4.69
N MET A 164 1.86 -3.99 5.78
CA MET A 164 0.79 -4.97 5.94
C MET A 164 0.15 -4.88 7.32
N MET A 165 -1.15 -5.17 7.38
CA MET A 165 -1.89 -5.41 8.61
C MET A 165 -2.38 -6.86 8.62
N ALA A 166 -2.17 -7.54 9.74
CA ALA A 166 -2.75 -8.85 10.01
C ALA A 166 -3.75 -8.70 11.15
N THR A 167 -4.90 -9.34 11.01
CA THR A 167 -5.93 -9.41 12.05
C THR A 167 -6.27 -10.86 12.34
N MET A 168 -6.76 -11.10 13.55
CA MET A 168 -7.24 -12.39 14.02
C MET A 168 -8.42 -12.16 14.96
N ARG A 169 -9.45 -12.99 14.85
CA ARG A 169 -10.60 -13.00 15.76
C ARG A 169 -10.14 -13.35 17.16
N CYS A 170 -10.71 -12.67 18.15
CA CYS A 170 -10.40 -12.90 19.56
C CYS A 170 -10.75 -14.30 20.08
N ASP A 171 -11.58 -15.05 19.36
CA ASP A 171 -11.98 -16.43 19.68
C ASP A 171 -11.25 -17.48 18.84
N HIS A 172 -10.27 -17.07 18.02
CA HIS A 172 -9.42 -18.00 17.30
C HIS A 172 -8.53 -18.77 18.30
N PRO A 173 -8.34 -20.11 18.16
CA PRO A 173 -7.57 -20.87 19.15
C PRO A 173 -6.11 -20.40 19.32
N ASP A 174 -5.52 -19.83 18.28
CA ASP A 174 -4.14 -19.29 18.32
C ASP A 174 -4.07 -17.80 18.75
N ILE A 175 -5.13 -17.24 19.35
CA ILE A 175 -5.19 -15.81 19.70
C ILE A 175 -4.12 -15.38 20.72
N GLU A 176 -3.83 -16.21 21.72
CA GLU A 176 -2.83 -15.88 22.75
C GLU A 176 -1.42 -15.81 22.14
N ASP A 177 -1.11 -16.72 21.22
CA ASP A 177 0.12 -16.68 20.43
C ASP A 177 0.15 -15.44 19.52
N PHE A 178 -0.96 -15.09 18.88
CA PHE A 178 -1.05 -13.89 18.03
C PHE A 178 -0.77 -12.59 18.81
N ILE A 179 -1.32 -12.45 20.02
CA ILE A 179 -1.12 -11.28 20.89
C ILE A 179 0.36 -11.10 21.23
N THR A 180 1.10 -12.20 21.42
CA THR A 180 2.52 -12.18 21.79
C THR A 180 3.47 -12.28 20.60
N ALA A 181 2.96 -12.44 19.37
CA ALA A 181 3.77 -12.70 18.17
C ALA A 181 4.86 -11.66 17.88
N LYS A 182 4.72 -10.43 18.40
CA LYS A 182 5.69 -9.32 18.23
C LYS A 182 6.42 -8.93 19.52
N SER A 183 6.39 -9.78 20.56
CA SER A 183 7.08 -9.49 21.83
C SER A 183 8.60 -9.62 21.71
N ASP A 184 9.08 -10.45 20.78
CA ASP A 184 10.49 -10.58 20.46
C ASP A 184 10.83 -9.74 19.23
N ALA A 185 11.74 -8.77 19.40
CA ALA A 185 12.20 -7.91 18.31
C ALA A 185 13.11 -8.64 17.29
N ALA A 186 13.58 -9.84 17.64
CA ALA A 186 14.39 -10.69 16.76
C ALA A 186 13.55 -11.58 15.84
N ARG A 187 12.23 -11.65 16.07
CA ARG A 187 11.28 -12.39 15.23
C ARG A 187 10.73 -11.49 14.12
#